data_AF-A0A4R4NS57-F1
#
_entry.id   AF-A0A4R4NS57-F1
#
_cell.length_a   1.000
_cell.length_b   1.000
_cell.length_c   1.000
_cell.angle_alpha   90.00
_cell.angle_beta   90.00
_cell.angle_gamma   90.00
#
_symmetry.space_group_name_H-M   'P 1'
#
loop_
_entity.id
_entity.type
_entity.pdbx_description
1 polymer ?
#
loop_
_entity_poly.entity_id
_entity_poly.type
_entity_poly.pdbx_seq_one_letter_code
_entity_poly.pdbx_strand_id
1 'polypeptide(L)'
;MNSSDKPSHLHLVRGDAVHAPDLSSTPPAPFRTSWTADELMAMTFPEPKYAVPGILAEGLSLLAGPPKVGKSWLSLSTAIAVAAGTKALGSIPVEPGPVLYLALEDTPRRLQNRMAKILHGQPAPAQLTLATSCPTLPNGGAEHIARWLERNVGARLVVIDVFAKVRGTTPPGLSAYDADYAAMGYAKRLADTFGVAVVLVHHVRKMGSDDFLEQVSGTNGLAGAADSTLVLKRARGTADGVLHITGRDVEEAEHALSFQSDTGTWHLLDGPPEDHQLGETRTAIVRYLRSNPNSPPKDIAEAIGLSRDTVKRTCARMATDGQVGVDAAGRYRLPGTESPGSVPGVPAVPVPPLTSTNATDLRGQSTLPAVPAVPAKENDPS
;
A
#
# COMPACT_ATOMS: atom_id res chain seq x y z
N MET A 1 24.98 42.90 46.01
CA MET A 1 25.48 41.70 45.30
C MET A 1 24.26 41.05 44.67
N ASN A 2 24.08 41.24 43.36
CA ASN A 2 22.84 40.94 42.65
C ASN A 2 23.13 40.02 41.45
N SER A 3 22.38 38.91 41.41
CA SER A 3 21.76 38.25 40.24
C SER A 3 22.58 37.69 39.05
N SER A 4 22.22 36.43 38.74
CA SER A 4 22.03 35.76 37.42
C SER A 4 23.21 35.51 36.48
N ASP A 5 23.20 34.56 35.54
CA ASP A 5 22.61 33.22 35.32
C ASP A 5 23.14 32.82 33.91
N LYS A 6 23.93 31.73 33.80
CA LYS A 6 24.22 30.90 32.59
C LYS A 6 24.80 31.55 31.30
N PRO A 7 25.14 30.77 30.25
CA PRO A 7 26.20 29.77 30.16
C PRO A 7 27.15 30.00 28.95
N SER A 8 28.21 29.20 28.89
CA SER A 8 29.30 29.20 27.91
C SER A 8 28.87 28.94 26.45
N HIS A 9 29.11 29.96 25.63
CA HIS A 9 29.53 30.03 24.23
C HIS A 9 29.56 28.74 23.37
N LEU A 10 28.59 28.63 22.46
CA LEU A 10 28.77 27.95 21.16
C LEU A 10 29.28 28.99 20.16
N HIS A 11 30.41 28.71 19.51
CA HIS A 11 31.05 29.62 18.55
C HIS A 11 30.21 29.77 17.26
N LEU A 12 29.79 31.01 16.97
CA LEU A 12 29.33 31.43 15.65
C LEU A 12 30.57 31.64 14.76
N VAL A 13 30.78 30.75 13.79
CA VAL A 13 31.71 31.00 12.68
C VAL A 13 31.03 32.00 11.74
N ARG A 14 31.53 33.24 11.74
CA ARG A 14 31.29 34.23 10.68
C ARG A 14 32.29 33.97 9.55
N GLY A 15 31.78 34.00 8.31
CA GLY A 15 32.58 34.18 7.11
C GLY A 15 32.47 33.01 6.14
N ASP A 16 31.59 33.15 5.16
CA ASP A 16 32.05 33.26 3.77
C ASP A 16 30.98 33.96 2.94
N ALA A 17 31.43 35.01 2.24
CA ALA A 17 30.61 35.81 1.35
C ALA A 17 30.24 34.95 0.13
N VAL A 18 29.00 34.46 0.10
CA VAL A 18 28.44 33.82 -1.10
C VAL A 18 28.15 34.92 -2.11
N HIS A 19 28.79 34.81 -3.26
CA HIS A 19 28.53 35.60 -4.47
C HIS A 19 27.03 35.86 -4.63
N ALA A 20 26.65 37.14 -4.68
CA ALA A 20 25.28 37.52 -5.03
C ALA A 20 24.97 36.94 -6.42
N PRO A 21 23.92 36.12 -6.59
CA PRO A 21 23.50 35.69 -7.91
C PRO A 21 23.06 36.93 -8.69
N ASP A 22 23.51 37.00 -9.94
CA ASP A 22 23.11 37.98 -10.93
C ASP A 22 21.57 38.08 -10.99
N LEU A 23 21.04 39.26 -10.62
CA LEU A 23 19.61 39.56 -10.60
C LEU A 23 19.05 39.87 -12.01
N SER A 24 19.73 39.45 -13.07
CA SER A 24 19.26 39.56 -14.46
C SER A 24 18.26 38.48 -14.88
N SER A 25 17.71 37.70 -13.95
CA SER A 25 16.62 36.76 -14.26
C SER A 25 15.38 37.55 -14.67
N THR A 26 15.11 37.56 -15.98
CA THR A 26 13.82 37.97 -16.53
C THR A 26 12.71 37.27 -15.72
N PRO A 27 11.70 37.98 -15.20
CA PRO A 27 10.60 37.32 -14.49
C PRO A 27 10.05 36.21 -15.39
N PRO A 28 9.76 35.00 -14.86
CA PRO A 28 9.21 33.93 -15.67
C PRO A 28 8.02 34.51 -16.44
N ALA A 29 8.11 34.44 -17.78
CA ALA A 29 7.07 34.98 -18.64
C ALA A 29 5.73 34.42 -18.15
N PRO A 30 4.67 35.25 -18.03
CA PRO A 30 3.38 34.75 -17.60
C PRO A 30 3.00 33.57 -18.49
N PHE A 31 2.70 32.44 -17.87
CA PHE A 31 2.27 31.24 -18.61
C PHE A 31 1.19 31.65 -19.57
N ARG A 32 1.40 31.40 -20.87
CA ARG A 32 0.38 31.64 -21.88
C ARG A 32 -0.85 30.82 -21.47
N THR A 33 -2.00 31.47 -21.30
CA THR A 33 -3.25 30.83 -20.84
C THR A 33 -4.32 30.74 -21.93
N SER A 34 -4.03 31.26 -23.12
CA SER A 34 -4.92 31.20 -24.27
C SER A 34 -4.16 31.05 -25.58
N TRP A 35 -4.78 30.32 -26.50
CA TRP A 35 -4.25 30.02 -27.81
C TRP A 35 -5.40 30.09 -28.82
N THR A 36 -5.11 30.53 -30.04
CA THR A 36 -5.92 30.11 -31.18
C THR A 36 -5.69 28.62 -31.45
N ALA A 37 -6.65 27.94 -32.07
CA ALA A 37 -6.55 26.50 -32.28
C ALA A 37 -5.34 26.12 -33.16
N ASP A 38 -5.03 26.91 -34.19
CA ASP A 38 -3.89 26.71 -35.08
C ASP A 38 -2.56 26.92 -34.36
N GLU A 39 -2.44 27.94 -33.51
CA GLU A 39 -1.25 28.12 -32.68
C GLU A 39 -1.03 26.95 -31.72
N LEU A 40 -2.09 26.47 -31.06
CA LEU A 40 -1.99 25.35 -30.13
C LEU A 40 -1.53 24.06 -30.83
N MET A 41 -2.10 23.77 -32.00
CA MET A 41 -1.76 22.57 -32.78
C MET A 41 -0.35 22.65 -33.39
N ALA A 42 0.20 23.86 -33.60
CA ALA A 42 1.56 24.06 -34.06
C ALA A 42 2.61 23.98 -32.94
N MET A 43 2.20 23.95 -31.67
CA MET A 43 3.12 23.85 -30.54
C MET A 43 3.64 22.44 -30.34
N THR A 44 4.91 22.34 -29.94
CA THR A 44 5.50 21.11 -29.40
C THR A 44 5.62 21.26 -27.90
N PHE A 45 4.87 20.44 -27.17
CA PHE A 45 4.96 20.36 -25.71
C PHE A 45 6.04 19.35 -25.31
N PRO A 46 6.78 19.58 -24.21
CA PRO A 46 7.66 18.56 -23.66
C PRO A 46 6.84 17.33 -23.21
N GLU A 47 7.47 16.17 -23.22
CA GLU A 47 6.86 14.96 -22.65
C GLU A 47 6.51 15.18 -21.18
N PRO A 48 5.36 14.65 -20.69
CA PRO A 48 4.97 14.78 -19.29
C PRO A 48 6.07 14.25 -18.36
N LYS A 49 6.40 15.00 -17.31
CA LYS A 49 7.34 14.52 -16.31
C LYS A 49 6.65 13.54 -15.38
N TYR A 50 7.30 12.42 -15.09
CA TYR A 50 6.81 11.45 -14.11
C TYR A 50 7.68 11.48 -12.86
N ALA A 51 7.04 11.61 -11.69
CA ALA A 51 7.67 11.26 -10.42
C ALA A 51 7.80 9.73 -10.29
N VAL A 52 6.79 9.00 -10.73
CA VAL A 52 6.83 7.54 -10.86
C VAL A 52 6.19 7.16 -12.20
N PRO A 53 6.96 6.65 -13.17
CA PRO A 53 6.44 6.24 -14.47
C PRO A 53 5.19 5.34 -14.36
N GLY A 54 4.13 5.69 -15.10
CA GLY A 54 2.87 4.95 -15.12
C GLY A 54 1.97 5.12 -13.89
N ILE A 55 2.41 5.85 -12.85
CA ILE A 55 1.66 5.96 -11.57
C ILE A 55 1.46 7.43 -11.16
N LEU A 56 2.53 8.23 -11.18
CA LEU A 56 2.52 9.64 -10.75
C LEU A 56 3.16 10.51 -11.84
N ALA A 57 2.32 11.06 -12.72
CA ALA A 57 2.69 12.13 -13.64
C ALA A 57 2.71 13.50 -12.91
N GLU A 58 3.28 14.52 -13.56
CA GLU A 58 3.07 15.91 -13.18
C GLU A 58 1.58 16.25 -13.16
N GLY A 59 1.18 17.18 -12.30
CA GLY A 59 -0.23 17.43 -11.98
C GLY A 59 -0.60 17.03 -10.56
N LEU A 60 -1.89 17.16 -10.25
CA LEU A 60 -2.45 16.92 -8.93
C LEU A 60 -3.00 15.50 -8.81
N SER A 61 -2.34 14.67 -8.00
CA SER A 61 -2.78 13.32 -7.66
C SER A 61 -3.42 13.27 -6.27
N LEU A 62 -4.55 12.58 -6.14
CA LEU A 62 -5.19 12.29 -4.85
C LEU A 62 -4.89 10.85 -4.43
N LEU A 63 -4.11 10.63 -3.37
CA LEU A 63 -3.90 9.32 -2.76
C LEU A 63 -4.89 9.09 -1.63
N ALA A 64 -5.95 8.34 -1.91
CA ALA A 64 -7.05 8.06 -1.01
C ALA A 64 -7.01 6.62 -0.47
N GLY A 65 -7.72 6.37 0.63
CA GLY A 65 -7.85 5.02 1.21
C GLY A 65 -8.15 5.06 2.71
N PRO A 66 -8.60 3.94 3.31
CA PRO A 66 -9.01 3.91 4.70
C PRO A 66 -7.87 4.30 5.67
N PRO A 67 -8.17 4.76 6.90
CA PRO A 67 -7.16 4.97 7.92
C PRO A 67 -6.32 3.71 8.15
N LYS A 68 -5.01 3.90 8.36
CA LYS A 68 -4.03 2.83 8.65
C LYS A 68 -3.85 1.78 7.54
N VAL A 69 -4.34 2.03 6.33
CA VAL A 69 -4.16 1.12 5.18
C VAL A 69 -2.71 1.08 4.67
N GLY A 70 -1.90 2.10 4.96
CA GLY A 70 -0.49 2.17 4.54
C GLY A 70 -0.14 3.33 3.59
N LYS A 71 -1.03 4.30 3.38
CA LYS A 71 -0.80 5.46 2.49
C LYS A 71 0.47 6.24 2.83
N SER A 72 0.66 6.63 4.10
CA SER A 72 1.86 7.37 4.53
C SER A 72 3.15 6.58 4.34
N TRP A 73 3.09 5.23 4.40
CA TRP A 73 4.24 4.39 4.09
C TRP A 73 4.51 4.35 2.57
N LEU A 74 3.46 4.24 1.77
CA LEU A 74 3.55 4.31 0.31
C LEU A 74 4.12 5.67 -0.13
N SER A 75 3.54 6.78 0.33
CA SER A 75 4.00 8.12 -0.06
C SER A 75 5.41 8.43 0.44
N LEU A 76 5.78 8.04 1.67
CA LEU A 76 7.13 8.28 2.20
C LEU A 76 8.18 7.44 1.48
N SER A 77 7.92 6.16 1.22
CA SER A 77 8.87 5.30 0.49
C SER A 77 9.03 5.75 -0.96
N THR A 78 7.96 6.17 -1.63
CA THR A 78 8.02 6.80 -2.96
C THR A 78 8.83 8.10 -2.93
N ALA A 79 8.61 8.97 -1.95
CA ALA A 79 9.37 10.23 -1.83
C ALA A 79 10.87 9.99 -1.62
N ILE A 80 11.24 9.00 -0.81
CA ILE A 80 12.64 8.57 -0.64
C ILE A 80 13.18 8.02 -1.96
N ALA A 81 12.43 7.16 -2.65
CA ALA A 81 12.87 6.56 -3.91
C ALA A 81 13.13 7.62 -4.99
N VAL A 82 12.23 8.60 -5.14
CA VAL A 82 12.36 9.72 -6.09
C VAL A 82 13.51 10.63 -5.72
N ALA A 83 13.67 11.00 -4.44
CA ALA A 83 14.79 11.84 -4.02
C ALA A 83 16.15 11.15 -4.18
N ALA A 84 16.18 9.82 -4.08
CA ALA A 84 17.38 9.01 -4.21
C ALA A 84 17.67 8.54 -5.66
N GLY A 85 16.70 8.63 -6.57
CA GLY A 85 16.81 8.05 -7.92
C GLY A 85 16.90 6.53 -7.93
N THR A 86 16.14 5.86 -7.05
CA THR A 86 16.16 4.39 -6.91
C THR A 86 14.92 3.78 -7.57
N LYS A 87 14.29 2.79 -6.93
CA LYS A 87 13.09 2.13 -7.45
C LYS A 87 11.89 2.44 -6.56
N ALA A 88 10.88 3.09 -7.11
CA ALA A 88 9.57 3.18 -6.48
C ALA A 88 8.87 1.83 -6.57
N LEU A 89 8.08 1.50 -5.55
CA LEU A 89 7.33 0.24 -5.48
C LEU A 89 8.17 -1.03 -5.71
N GLY A 90 9.46 -1.00 -5.34
CA GLY A 90 10.39 -2.12 -5.46
C GLY A 90 10.93 -2.40 -6.88
N SER A 91 10.22 -2.00 -7.94
CA SER A 91 10.56 -2.36 -9.32
C SER A 91 10.64 -1.20 -10.31
N ILE A 92 9.94 -0.08 -10.09
CA ILE A 92 9.85 1.01 -11.06
C ILE A 92 11.04 1.96 -10.90
N PRO A 93 11.97 2.04 -11.87
CA PRO A 93 13.05 3.03 -11.82
C PRO A 93 12.49 4.45 -11.90
N VAL A 94 13.01 5.35 -11.08
CA VAL A 94 12.60 6.76 -11.06
C VAL A 94 13.79 7.68 -11.26
N GLU A 95 13.54 8.81 -11.91
CA GLU A 95 14.59 9.82 -12.09
C GLU A 95 14.78 10.64 -10.79
N PRO A 96 16.03 10.89 -10.35
CA PRO A 96 16.31 11.63 -9.13
C PRO A 96 16.00 13.13 -9.24
N GLY A 97 15.36 13.71 -8.23
CA GLY A 97 15.20 15.16 -8.13
C GLY A 97 14.71 15.62 -6.76
N PRO A 98 14.69 16.95 -6.49
CA PRO A 98 14.21 17.50 -5.23
C PRO A 98 12.78 17.05 -4.92
N VAL A 99 12.56 16.66 -3.66
CA VAL A 99 11.25 16.24 -3.13
C VAL A 99 10.92 17.02 -1.87
N LEU A 100 9.71 17.55 -1.79
CA LEU A 100 9.15 18.11 -0.55
C LEU A 100 8.11 17.16 0.02
N TYR A 101 8.28 16.76 1.27
CA TYR A 101 7.33 15.92 1.99
C TYR A 101 6.83 16.65 3.25
N LEU A 102 5.55 17.02 3.24
CA LEU A 102 4.86 17.61 4.38
C LEU A 102 4.23 16.47 5.21
N ALA A 103 4.92 16.02 6.26
CA ALA A 103 4.51 14.95 7.18
C ALA A 103 3.72 15.52 8.38
N LEU A 104 2.52 16.03 8.12
CA LEU A 104 1.74 16.88 9.01
C LEU A 104 1.03 16.16 10.16
N GLU A 105 1.04 14.82 10.16
CA GLU A 105 0.57 14.01 11.28
C GLU A 105 1.70 13.27 12.01
N ASP A 106 2.94 13.41 11.55
CA ASP A 106 4.11 12.80 12.14
C ASP A 106 4.83 13.75 13.10
N THR A 107 5.60 13.17 14.01
CA THR A 107 6.62 13.89 14.78
C THR A 107 8.00 13.63 14.17
N PRO A 108 8.99 14.51 14.37
CA PRO A 108 10.35 14.28 13.86
C PRO A 108 10.92 12.90 14.25
N ARG A 109 10.70 12.48 15.51
CA ARG A 109 11.09 11.15 15.99
C ARG A 109 10.41 10.01 15.23
N ARG A 110 9.09 10.12 15.01
CA ARG A 110 8.33 9.09 14.28
C ARG A 110 8.79 9.01 12.83
N LEU A 111 8.99 10.15 12.20
CA LEU A 111 9.47 10.25 10.82
C LEU A 111 10.88 9.65 10.69
N GLN A 112 11.80 10.01 11.58
CA GLN A 112 13.14 9.42 11.63
C GLN A 112 13.10 7.90 11.75
N ASN A 113 12.28 7.35 12.65
CA ASN A 113 12.14 5.90 12.81
C ASN A 113 11.60 5.21 11.54
N ARG A 114 10.63 5.84 10.86
CA ARG A 114 10.10 5.31 9.59
C ARG A 114 11.14 5.35 8.48
N MET A 115 11.87 6.45 8.35
CA MET A 115 12.94 6.58 7.36
C MET A 115 14.06 5.58 7.62
N ALA A 116 14.51 5.43 8.87
CA ALA A 116 15.54 4.45 9.22
C ALA A 116 15.12 3.04 8.84
N LYS A 117 13.83 2.71 9.02
CA LYS A 117 13.25 1.45 8.58
C LYS A 117 13.30 1.30 7.06
N ILE A 118 12.79 2.27 6.29
CA ILE A 118 12.76 2.22 4.82
C ILE A 118 14.17 2.19 4.22
N LEU A 119 15.10 2.96 4.79
CA LEU A 119 16.46 3.09 4.27
C LEU A 119 17.33 1.87 4.57
N HIS A 120 17.00 1.04 5.57
CA HIS A 120 17.80 -0.14 5.94
C HIS A 120 19.31 0.12 6.06
N GLY A 121 19.68 1.23 6.71
CA GLY A 121 21.08 1.62 6.88
C GLY A 121 21.71 2.34 5.68
N GLN A 122 20.98 2.52 4.57
CA GLN A 122 21.39 3.39 3.48
C GLN A 122 21.35 4.87 3.90
N PRO A 123 22.18 5.74 3.30
CA PRO A 123 22.16 7.17 3.59
C PRO A 123 20.83 7.81 3.21
N ALA A 124 20.37 8.77 4.01
CA ALA A 124 19.19 9.56 3.67
C ALA A 124 19.47 10.47 2.45
N PRO A 125 18.55 10.55 1.47
CA PRO A 125 18.78 11.34 0.27
C PRO A 125 18.78 12.85 0.59
N ALA A 126 19.85 13.54 0.20
CA ALA A 126 20.02 14.98 0.45
C ALA A 126 18.95 15.86 -0.23
N GLN A 127 18.32 15.35 -1.29
CA GLN A 127 17.29 16.04 -2.07
C GLN A 127 15.88 15.91 -1.46
N LEU A 128 15.71 15.18 -0.34
CA LEU A 128 14.43 15.05 0.36
C LEU A 128 14.31 16.08 1.48
N THR A 129 13.45 17.09 1.28
CA THR A 129 13.06 18.04 2.33
C THR A 129 11.83 17.52 3.07
N LEU A 130 11.89 17.49 4.40
CA LEU A 130 10.79 17.04 5.27
C LEU A 130 10.34 18.17 6.17
N ALA A 131 9.03 18.39 6.27
CA ALA A 131 8.44 19.34 7.21
C ALA A 131 7.28 18.70 7.97
N THR A 132 7.22 18.89 9.29
CA THR A 132 6.13 18.39 10.14
C THR A 132 5.06 19.44 10.44
N SER A 133 5.16 20.60 9.80
CA SER A 133 4.17 21.68 9.89
C SER A 133 4.13 22.44 8.56
N CYS A 134 2.94 22.95 8.24
CA CYS A 134 2.71 23.83 7.11
C CYS A 134 1.46 24.66 7.42
N PRO A 135 1.43 25.97 7.12
CA PRO A 135 0.18 26.72 7.14
C PRO A 135 -0.85 26.09 6.20
N THR A 136 -2.12 26.38 6.41
CA THR A 136 -3.15 25.94 5.46
C THR A 136 -2.90 26.56 4.09
N LEU A 137 -3.21 25.85 3.01
CA LEU A 137 -3.03 26.30 1.63
C LEU A 137 -3.54 27.74 1.38
N PRO A 138 -4.77 28.12 1.79
CA PRO A 138 -5.25 29.49 1.59
C PRO A 138 -4.59 30.55 2.51
N ASN A 139 -3.88 30.14 3.57
CA ASN A 139 -3.28 31.04 4.56
C ASN A 139 -1.76 30.94 4.56
N GLY A 140 -1.11 31.09 3.40
CA GLY A 140 0.35 31.11 3.30
C GLY A 140 0.99 29.75 3.00
N GLY A 141 0.23 28.66 3.03
CA GLY A 141 0.73 27.31 2.76
C GLY A 141 1.11 27.12 1.29
N ALA A 142 0.29 27.64 0.38
CA ALA A 142 0.58 27.58 -1.05
C ALA A 142 1.84 28.38 -1.40
N GLU A 143 1.99 29.58 -0.86
CA GLU A 143 3.15 30.45 -1.04
C GLU A 143 4.41 29.85 -0.41
N HIS A 144 4.26 29.14 0.71
CA HIS A 144 5.38 28.41 1.32
C HIS A 144 5.91 27.32 0.39
N ILE A 145 5.02 26.53 -0.22
CA ILE A 145 5.38 25.48 -1.18
C ILE A 145 5.97 26.10 -2.46
N ALA A 146 5.35 27.16 -3.00
CA ALA A 146 5.86 27.88 -4.18
C ALA A 146 7.30 28.36 -3.97
N ARG A 147 7.59 29.02 -2.84
CA ARG A 147 8.96 29.47 -2.51
C ARG A 147 9.95 28.32 -2.32
N TRP A 148 9.49 27.13 -1.95
CA TRP A 148 10.36 25.96 -1.92
C TRP A 148 10.64 25.48 -3.35
N LEU A 149 9.62 25.41 -4.21
CA LEU A 149 9.75 25.03 -5.62
C LEU A 149 10.65 25.99 -6.41
N GLU A 150 10.52 27.30 -6.21
CA GLU A 150 11.39 28.32 -6.81
C GLU A 150 12.87 28.13 -6.47
N ARG A 151 13.18 27.66 -5.26
CA ARG A 151 14.55 27.39 -4.80
C ARG A 151 15.08 26.02 -5.21
N ASN A 152 14.19 25.11 -5.61
CA ASN A 152 14.51 23.73 -5.96
C ASN A 152 14.10 23.46 -7.41
N VAL A 153 14.76 24.15 -8.33
CA VAL A 153 14.55 23.97 -9.78
C VAL A 153 14.75 22.50 -10.15
N GLY A 154 13.80 21.95 -10.91
CA GLY A 154 13.78 20.53 -11.26
C GLY A 154 13.17 19.61 -10.19
N ALA A 155 12.49 20.18 -9.18
CA ALA A 155 11.69 19.39 -8.24
C ALA A 155 10.78 18.39 -8.98
N ARG A 156 10.73 17.16 -8.45
CA ARG A 156 10.00 16.04 -9.06
C ARG A 156 8.69 15.74 -8.35
N LEU A 157 8.62 15.98 -7.04
CA LEU A 157 7.49 15.57 -6.23
C LEU A 157 7.28 16.47 -5.02
N VAL A 158 6.02 16.83 -4.78
CA VAL A 158 5.53 17.41 -3.52
C VAL A 158 4.48 16.48 -2.94
N VAL A 159 4.67 16.03 -1.70
CA VAL A 159 3.70 15.22 -0.96
C VAL A 159 3.13 16.02 0.19
N ILE A 160 1.80 16.02 0.31
CA ILE A 160 1.06 16.60 1.43
C ILE A 160 0.34 15.50 2.19
N ASP A 161 0.91 15.08 3.32
CA ASP A 161 0.41 14.00 4.16
C ASP A 161 0.05 14.51 5.57
N VAL A 162 -1.19 14.87 5.89
CA VAL A 162 -2.45 14.63 5.17
C VAL A 162 -3.11 15.94 4.74
N PHE A 163 -3.80 15.95 3.59
CA PHE A 163 -4.47 17.13 3.03
C PHE A 163 -5.41 17.83 4.03
N ALA A 164 -6.08 17.05 4.88
CA ALA A 164 -7.01 17.59 5.89
C ALA A 164 -6.35 18.61 6.84
N LYS A 165 -5.03 18.56 7.04
CA LYS A 165 -4.29 19.51 7.89
C LYS A 165 -4.01 20.84 7.22
N VAL A 166 -4.03 20.90 5.89
CA VAL A 166 -3.73 22.14 5.13
C VAL A 166 -4.91 22.66 4.33
N ARG A 167 -6.04 21.94 4.24
CA ARG A 167 -7.20 22.38 3.45
C ARG A 167 -7.77 23.73 3.89
N GLY A 168 -7.60 24.12 5.15
CA GLY A 168 -8.21 25.33 5.72
C GLY A 168 -9.57 25.08 6.35
N THR A 169 -10.23 26.16 6.79
CA THR A 169 -11.60 26.12 7.32
C THR A 169 -12.60 26.41 6.22
N THR A 170 -13.73 25.73 6.25
CA THR A 170 -14.87 26.04 5.36
C THR A 170 -15.41 27.45 5.70
N PRO A 171 -15.39 28.41 4.76
CA PRO A 171 -15.96 29.73 5.01
C PRO A 171 -17.46 29.66 5.30
N PRO A 172 -18.01 30.58 6.11
CA PRO A 172 -19.46 30.65 6.35
C PRO A 172 -20.24 30.76 5.03
N GLY A 173 -21.26 29.91 4.85
CA GLY A 173 -22.10 29.89 3.65
C GLY A 173 -21.56 29.08 2.46
N LEU A 174 -20.33 28.56 2.53
CA LEU A 174 -19.83 27.60 1.55
C LEU A 174 -20.15 26.16 1.96
N SER A 175 -20.48 25.32 0.99
CA SER A 175 -20.59 23.89 1.25
C SER A 175 -19.20 23.30 1.55
N ALA A 176 -19.16 22.16 2.26
CA ALA A 176 -17.91 21.43 2.46
C ALA A 176 -17.26 21.03 1.13
N TYR A 177 -18.10 20.68 0.14
CA TYR A 177 -17.68 20.36 -1.22
C TYR A 177 -16.94 21.54 -1.89
N ASP A 178 -17.54 22.73 -1.87
CA ASP A 178 -16.96 23.90 -2.53
C ASP A 178 -15.65 24.33 -1.86
N ALA A 179 -15.59 24.22 -0.53
CA ALA A 179 -14.38 24.53 0.22
C ALA A 179 -13.24 23.55 -0.09
N ASP A 180 -13.56 22.25 -0.22
CA ASP A 180 -12.60 21.22 -0.59
C ASP A 180 -12.09 21.42 -2.03
N TYR A 181 -12.99 21.74 -2.97
CA TYR A 181 -12.64 22.07 -4.36
C TYR A 181 -11.73 23.32 -4.43
N ALA A 182 -12.08 24.39 -3.70
CA ALA A 182 -11.28 25.59 -3.63
C ALA A 182 -9.88 25.34 -3.04
N ALA A 183 -9.80 24.54 -1.97
CA ALA A 183 -8.54 24.14 -1.34
C ALA A 183 -7.65 23.33 -2.29
N MET A 184 -8.23 22.38 -3.04
CA MET A 184 -7.50 21.64 -4.07
C MET A 184 -7.02 22.53 -5.20
N GLY A 185 -7.79 23.58 -5.55
CA GLY A 185 -7.39 24.57 -6.55
C GLY A 185 -6.05 25.24 -6.23
N TYR A 186 -5.68 25.42 -4.96
CA TYR A 186 -4.33 25.91 -4.61
C TYR A 186 -3.23 24.91 -4.95
N ALA A 187 -3.44 23.63 -4.62
CA ALA A 187 -2.47 22.57 -4.93
C ALA A 187 -2.36 22.33 -6.45
N LYS A 188 -3.49 22.38 -7.17
CA LYS A 188 -3.55 22.27 -8.63
C LYS A 188 -2.76 23.38 -9.31
N ARG A 189 -2.96 24.64 -8.88
CA ARG A 189 -2.17 25.78 -9.39
C ARG A 189 -0.67 25.58 -9.18
N LEU A 190 -0.24 25.04 -8.05
CA LEU A 190 1.17 24.72 -7.82
C LEU A 190 1.69 23.66 -8.80
N ALA A 191 0.94 22.58 -9.00
CA ALA A 191 1.31 21.52 -9.93
C ALA A 191 1.46 22.08 -11.37
N ASP A 192 0.48 22.85 -11.82
CA ASP A 192 0.42 23.40 -13.19
C ASP A 192 1.48 24.47 -13.44
N THR A 193 1.69 25.36 -12.46
CA THR A 193 2.66 26.46 -12.59
C THR A 193 4.09 25.92 -12.64
N PHE A 194 4.40 24.90 -11.84
CA PHE A 194 5.77 24.41 -11.72
C PHE A 194 6.06 23.14 -12.54
N GLY A 195 5.04 22.54 -13.19
CA GLY A 195 5.18 21.27 -13.93
C GLY A 195 5.75 20.18 -13.02
N VAL A 196 5.11 19.97 -11.86
CA VAL A 196 5.57 19.06 -10.80
C VAL A 196 4.43 18.14 -10.35
N ALA A 197 4.77 16.91 -9.97
CA ALA A 197 3.80 16.00 -9.36
C ALA A 197 3.48 16.45 -7.93
N VAL A 198 2.20 16.65 -7.63
CA VAL A 198 1.70 16.99 -6.28
C VAL A 198 0.77 15.88 -5.82
N VAL A 199 1.10 15.23 -4.71
CA VAL A 199 0.29 14.16 -4.12
C VAL A 199 -0.38 14.65 -2.84
N LEU A 200 -1.70 14.65 -2.83
CA LEU A 200 -2.51 14.90 -1.65
C LEU A 200 -2.91 13.56 -1.03
N VAL A 201 -2.43 13.27 0.19
CA VAL A 201 -2.90 12.10 0.93
C VAL A 201 -4.24 12.44 1.58
N HIS A 202 -5.24 11.58 1.39
CA HIS A 202 -6.59 11.77 1.92
C HIS A 202 -7.14 10.48 2.55
N HIS A 203 -7.94 10.61 3.60
CA HIS A 203 -8.61 9.47 4.23
C HIS A 203 -10.02 9.33 3.68
N VAL A 204 -10.36 8.16 3.15
CA VAL A 204 -11.76 7.88 2.82
C VAL A 204 -12.51 7.40 4.06
N ARG A 205 -13.80 7.72 4.11
CA ARG A 205 -14.71 7.19 5.12
C ARG A 205 -14.98 5.71 4.87
N LYS A 206 -15.20 4.98 5.95
CA LYS A 206 -15.37 3.52 5.97
C LYS A 206 -16.79 3.14 5.56
N MET A 207 -17.14 3.30 4.28
CA MET A 207 -18.34 2.68 3.71
C MET A 207 -17.91 1.84 2.51
N GLY A 208 -18.20 0.54 2.57
CA GLY A 208 -17.85 -0.43 1.54
C GLY A 208 -18.77 -0.28 0.33
N SER A 209 -18.42 0.60 -0.59
CA SER A 209 -18.87 0.51 -1.98
C SER A 209 -17.86 -0.30 -2.78
N ASP A 210 -18.34 -1.12 -3.73
CA ASP A 210 -17.49 -1.84 -4.68
C ASP A 210 -16.83 -0.86 -5.67
N ASP A 211 -17.50 0.26 -5.98
CA ASP A 211 -16.93 1.36 -6.75
C ASP A 211 -15.93 2.13 -5.88
N PHE A 212 -14.65 2.09 -6.28
CA PHE A 212 -13.58 2.74 -5.55
C PHE A 212 -13.69 4.27 -5.63
N LEU A 213 -14.26 4.82 -6.70
CA LEU A 213 -14.52 6.25 -6.83
C LEU A 213 -15.62 6.66 -5.87
N GLU A 214 -16.63 5.83 -5.64
CA GLU A 214 -17.68 6.11 -4.64
C GLU A 214 -17.16 6.16 -3.20
N GLN A 215 -16.10 5.40 -2.88
CA GLN A 215 -15.44 5.51 -1.58
C GLN A 215 -14.77 6.89 -1.42
N VAL A 216 -14.29 7.47 -2.52
CA VAL A 216 -13.81 8.86 -2.58
C VAL A 216 -14.99 9.86 -2.68
N SER A 217 -16.15 9.44 -3.22
CA SER A 217 -17.38 10.24 -3.42
C SER A 217 -18.04 10.77 -2.16
N GLY A 218 -17.53 10.43 -0.98
CA GLY A 218 -17.83 11.21 0.21
C GLY A 218 -17.57 12.72 0.01
N THR A 219 -16.77 13.08 -0.99
CA THR A 219 -16.44 14.42 -1.43
C THR A 219 -16.18 14.38 -2.96
N ASN A 220 -17.22 14.23 -3.79
CA ASN A 220 -17.10 14.24 -5.28
C ASN A 220 -16.19 15.37 -5.83
N GLY A 221 -16.08 16.48 -5.10
CA GLY A 221 -15.25 17.63 -5.49
C GLY A 221 -13.76 17.36 -5.40
N LEU A 222 -13.31 16.41 -4.57
CA LEU A 222 -11.90 16.08 -4.46
C LEU A 222 -11.40 15.28 -5.66
N ALA A 223 -12.10 14.19 -6.00
CA ALA A 223 -11.73 13.38 -7.16
C ALA A 223 -11.89 14.18 -8.47
N GLY A 224 -12.93 15.00 -8.60
CA GLY A 224 -13.16 15.81 -9.80
C GLY A 224 -12.14 16.94 -10.03
N ALA A 225 -11.48 17.41 -8.96
CA ALA A 225 -10.44 18.44 -9.04
C ALA A 225 -9.01 17.86 -9.24
N ALA A 226 -8.83 16.55 -9.04
CA ALA A 226 -7.56 15.89 -9.27
C ALA A 226 -7.38 15.55 -10.76
N ASP A 227 -6.13 15.56 -11.22
CA ASP A 227 -5.78 15.02 -12.55
C ASP A 227 -5.76 13.49 -12.50
N SER A 228 -5.35 12.92 -11.37
CA SER A 228 -5.41 11.48 -11.10
C SER A 228 -5.86 11.17 -9.67
N THR A 229 -6.57 10.05 -9.51
CA THR A 229 -7.00 9.51 -8.22
C THR A 229 -6.41 8.11 -8.05
N LEU A 230 -5.68 7.93 -6.95
CA LEU A 230 -5.09 6.67 -6.54
C LEU A 230 -5.79 6.18 -5.28
N VAL A 231 -6.32 4.96 -5.27
CA VAL A 231 -7.00 4.39 -4.10
C VAL A 231 -6.26 3.14 -3.63
N LEU A 232 -5.64 3.24 -2.45
CA LEU A 232 -5.00 2.10 -1.80
C LEU A 232 -6.01 1.35 -0.93
N LYS A 233 -6.31 0.11 -1.33
CA LYS A 233 -7.14 -0.84 -0.58
C LYS A 233 -6.26 -1.96 -0.01
N ARG A 234 -6.60 -2.42 1.20
CA ARG A 234 -5.93 -3.54 1.86
C ARG A 234 -6.92 -4.22 2.79
N ALA A 235 -7.05 -5.54 2.70
CA ALA A 235 -7.85 -6.30 3.63
C ALA A 235 -7.21 -6.29 5.03
N ARG A 236 -8.02 -6.47 6.07
CA ARG A 236 -7.50 -6.51 7.45
C ARG A 236 -6.76 -7.81 7.67
N GLY A 237 -5.52 -7.72 8.15
CA GLY A 237 -4.71 -8.90 8.48
C GLY A 237 -3.90 -9.46 7.31
N THR A 238 -4.01 -8.89 6.10
CA THR A 238 -3.23 -9.31 4.94
C THR A 238 -1.98 -8.44 4.77
N ALA A 239 -0.91 -9.00 4.19
CA ALA A 239 0.23 -8.22 3.71
C ALA A 239 -0.13 -7.46 2.42
N ASP A 240 -0.95 -8.08 1.57
CA ASP A 240 -1.21 -7.59 0.23
C ASP A 240 -2.38 -6.60 0.16
N GLY A 241 -2.29 -5.69 -0.79
CA GLY A 241 -3.26 -4.66 -1.11
C GLY A 241 -3.34 -4.40 -2.61
N VAL A 242 -4.27 -3.54 -3.00
CA VAL A 242 -4.47 -3.14 -4.39
C VAL A 242 -4.42 -1.63 -4.47
N LEU A 243 -3.68 -1.12 -5.44
CA LEU A 243 -3.66 0.29 -5.81
C LEU A 243 -4.45 0.46 -7.10
N HIS A 244 -5.62 1.06 -6.98
CA HIS A 244 -6.43 1.47 -8.14
C HIS A 244 -5.96 2.85 -8.59
N ILE A 245 -5.82 3.07 -9.89
CA ILE A 245 -5.39 4.32 -10.50
C ILE A 245 -6.39 4.68 -11.60
N THR A 246 -6.83 5.92 -11.61
CA THR A 246 -7.62 6.50 -12.70
C THR A 246 -7.27 7.98 -12.84
N GLY A 247 -7.33 8.54 -14.04
CA GLY A 247 -7.02 9.94 -14.24
C GLY A 247 -7.15 10.38 -15.69
N ARG A 248 -6.88 11.66 -15.93
CA ARG A 248 -6.90 12.28 -17.26
C ARG A 248 -5.66 11.91 -18.07
N ASP A 249 -4.51 11.89 -17.40
CA ASP A 249 -3.18 11.75 -18.00
C ASP A 249 -2.49 10.43 -17.60
N VAL A 250 -3.24 9.50 -16.99
CA VAL A 250 -2.77 8.16 -16.61
C VAL A 250 -3.79 7.13 -17.05
N GLU A 251 -3.32 5.98 -17.55
CA GLU A 251 -4.19 4.87 -17.89
C GLU A 251 -4.85 4.30 -16.63
N GLU A 252 -6.12 3.92 -16.77
CA GLU A 252 -6.82 3.23 -15.69
C GLU A 252 -6.17 1.86 -15.45
N ALA A 253 -5.71 1.65 -14.22
CA ALA A 253 -4.92 0.47 -13.88
C ALA A 253 -5.20 0.02 -12.45
N GLU A 254 -5.08 -1.30 -12.24
CA GLU A 254 -5.09 -1.89 -10.91
C GLU A 254 -3.80 -2.66 -10.68
N HIS A 255 -3.08 -2.29 -9.63
CA HIS A 255 -1.82 -2.90 -9.30
C HIS A 255 -1.91 -3.68 -7.99
N ALA A 256 -1.52 -4.95 -8.05
CA ALA A 256 -1.30 -5.78 -6.89
C ALA A 256 -0.04 -5.29 -6.15
N LEU A 257 -0.17 -5.01 -4.85
CA LEU A 257 0.95 -4.58 -4.02
C LEU A 257 1.11 -5.51 -2.82
N SER A 258 2.35 -5.79 -2.43
CA SER A 258 2.66 -6.48 -1.17
C SER A 258 3.37 -5.53 -0.21
N PHE A 259 2.83 -5.39 1.00
CA PHE A 259 3.48 -4.59 2.05
C PHE A 259 4.56 -5.39 2.76
N GLN A 260 5.80 -4.98 2.57
CA GLN A 260 6.96 -5.55 3.23
C GLN A 260 7.05 -4.99 4.65
N SER A 261 6.62 -5.77 5.65
CA SER A 261 6.53 -5.29 7.04
C SER A 261 7.88 -4.92 7.63
N ASP A 262 8.96 -5.58 7.20
CA ASP A 262 10.29 -5.40 7.76
C ASP A 262 10.93 -4.09 7.27
N THR A 263 10.53 -3.66 6.08
CA THR A 263 11.03 -2.47 5.40
C THR A 263 10.07 -1.29 5.47
N GLY A 264 8.79 -1.55 5.72
CA GLY A 264 7.75 -0.52 5.62
C GLY A 264 7.53 -0.03 4.18
N THR A 265 7.88 -0.83 3.17
CA THR A 265 7.71 -0.48 1.75
C THR A 265 6.58 -1.29 1.10
N TRP A 266 5.98 -0.72 0.07
CA TRP A 266 5.06 -1.43 -0.81
C TRP A 266 5.81 -1.86 -2.06
N HIS A 267 5.64 -3.11 -2.49
CA HIS A 267 6.24 -3.64 -3.71
C HIS A 267 5.15 -4.03 -4.70
N LEU A 268 5.35 -3.71 -5.97
CA LEU A 268 4.52 -4.24 -7.05
C LEU A 268 4.67 -5.75 -7.15
N LEU A 269 3.56 -6.43 -7.35
CA LEU A 269 3.50 -7.84 -7.69
C LEU A 269 3.20 -8.00 -9.18
N ASP A 270 3.75 -9.05 -9.79
CA ASP A 270 3.60 -9.31 -11.22
C ASP A 270 2.21 -9.88 -11.54
N GLY A 271 1.52 -9.30 -12.52
CA GLY A 271 0.20 -9.77 -12.96
C GLY A 271 -0.96 -9.07 -12.24
N PRO A 272 -2.21 -9.39 -12.63
CA PRO A 272 -3.39 -8.69 -12.14
C PRO A 272 -3.62 -8.91 -10.63
N PRO A 273 -4.27 -7.96 -9.92
CA PRO A 273 -4.64 -8.12 -8.51
C PRO A 273 -5.37 -9.41 -8.18
N GLU A 274 -6.21 -9.87 -9.11
CA GLU A 274 -6.91 -11.14 -8.98
C GLU A 274 -5.96 -12.31 -8.76
N ASP A 275 -4.76 -12.29 -9.37
CA ASP A 275 -3.75 -13.35 -9.29
C ASP A 275 -3.06 -13.45 -7.93
N HIS A 276 -3.11 -12.38 -7.14
CA HIS A 276 -2.49 -12.31 -5.80
C HIS A 276 -3.51 -12.40 -4.67
N GLN A 277 -4.77 -12.02 -4.92
CA GLN A 277 -5.89 -12.32 -4.03
C GLN A 277 -6.15 -13.84 -3.91
N LEU A 278 -5.61 -14.65 -4.83
CA LEU A 278 -5.75 -16.11 -4.79
C LEU A 278 -5.25 -16.77 -3.51
N GLY A 279 -4.26 -16.26 -2.80
CA GLY A 279 -3.81 -16.93 -1.56
C GLY A 279 -4.93 -17.07 -0.52
N GLU A 280 -5.68 -15.98 -0.32
CA GLU A 280 -6.85 -15.96 0.56
C GLU A 280 -8.05 -16.67 -0.06
N THR A 281 -8.31 -16.46 -1.35
CA THR A 281 -9.41 -17.15 -2.05
C THR A 281 -9.21 -18.66 -2.04
N ARG A 282 -7.99 -19.15 -2.31
CA ARG A 282 -7.62 -20.57 -2.20
C ARG A 282 -7.85 -21.07 -0.77
N THR A 283 -7.42 -20.32 0.24
CA THR A 283 -7.62 -20.69 1.65
C THR A 283 -9.11 -20.74 2.02
N ALA A 284 -9.91 -19.78 1.56
CA ALA A 284 -11.35 -19.74 1.76
C ALA A 284 -12.06 -20.89 1.04
N ILE A 285 -11.67 -21.19 -0.19
CA ILE A 285 -12.15 -22.33 -0.97
C ILE A 285 -11.81 -23.64 -0.26
N VAL A 286 -10.56 -23.84 0.18
CA VAL A 286 -10.14 -25.04 0.94
C VAL A 286 -10.96 -25.17 2.23
N ARG A 287 -11.17 -24.08 2.96
CA ARG A 287 -11.97 -24.07 4.19
C ARG A 287 -13.43 -24.46 3.91
N TYR A 288 -14.02 -23.89 2.86
CA TYR A 288 -15.39 -24.19 2.46
C TYR A 288 -15.54 -25.65 2.01
N LEU A 289 -14.64 -26.13 1.15
CA LEU A 289 -14.64 -27.50 0.62
C LEU A 289 -14.38 -28.57 1.68
N ARG A 290 -13.75 -28.20 2.81
CA ARG A 290 -13.58 -29.11 3.95
C ARG A 290 -14.92 -29.47 4.59
N SER A 291 -15.86 -28.54 4.65
CA SER A 291 -17.20 -28.75 5.22
C SER A 291 -18.25 -29.10 4.16
N ASN A 292 -18.00 -28.74 2.90
CA ASN A 292 -18.93 -28.92 1.77
C ASN A 292 -18.17 -29.56 0.59
N PRO A 293 -17.89 -30.87 0.63
CA PRO A 293 -17.23 -31.56 -0.46
C PRO A 293 -18.15 -31.68 -1.68
N ASN A 294 -17.57 -31.73 -2.88
CA ASN A 294 -18.29 -31.82 -4.16
C ASN A 294 -19.21 -30.62 -4.43
N SER A 295 -18.76 -29.40 -4.11
CA SER A 295 -19.51 -28.19 -4.43
C SER A 295 -19.15 -27.63 -5.81
N PRO A 296 -20.13 -27.16 -6.59
CA PRO A 296 -19.86 -26.43 -7.84
C PRO A 296 -19.34 -25.01 -7.54
N PRO A 297 -18.65 -24.35 -8.50
CA PRO A 297 -18.15 -22.97 -8.33
C PRO A 297 -19.21 -21.95 -7.92
N LYS A 298 -20.49 -22.17 -8.28
CA LYS A 298 -21.60 -21.30 -7.90
C LYS A 298 -21.77 -21.25 -6.37
N ASP A 299 -21.85 -22.41 -5.74
CA ASP A 299 -22.16 -22.53 -4.32
C ASP A 299 -20.95 -22.10 -3.47
N ILE A 300 -19.74 -22.39 -3.96
CA ILE A 300 -18.49 -21.90 -3.36
C ILE A 300 -18.45 -20.37 -3.39
N ALA A 301 -18.77 -19.76 -4.55
CA ALA A 301 -18.78 -18.31 -4.73
C ALA A 301 -19.80 -17.60 -3.84
N GLU A 302 -21.01 -18.14 -3.76
CA GLU A 302 -22.08 -17.62 -2.89
C GLU A 302 -21.67 -17.68 -1.41
N ALA A 303 -21.03 -18.77 -0.98
CA ALA A 303 -20.62 -18.95 0.41
C ALA A 303 -19.43 -18.09 0.85
N ILE A 304 -18.48 -17.80 -0.04
CA ILE A 304 -17.29 -16.99 0.28
C ILE A 304 -17.43 -15.51 -0.12
N GLY A 305 -18.55 -15.12 -0.71
CA GLY A 305 -18.85 -13.74 -1.08
C GLY A 305 -18.00 -13.21 -2.25
N LEU A 306 -17.63 -14.07 -3.20
CA LEU A 306 -16.82 -13.70 -4.37
C LEU A 306 -17.58 -13.97 -5.68
N SER A 307 -17.10 -13.39 -6.78
CA SER A 307 -17.71 -13.62 -8.09
C SER A 307 -17.54 -15.09 -8.53
N ARG A 308 -18.55 -15.62 -9.25
CA ARG A 308 -18.51 -16.98 -9.79
C ARG A 308 -17.31 -17.19 -10.72
N ASP A 309 -16.94 -16.18 -11.50
CA ASP A 309 -15.85 -16.30 -12.47
C ASP A 309 -14.48 -16.37 -11.79
N THR A 310 -14.26 -15.52 -10.78
CA THR A 310 -13.07 -15.55 -9.92
C THR A 310 -12.89 -16.92 -9.25
N VAL A 311 -13.97 -17.48 -8.68
CA VAL A 311 -13.94 -18.81 -8.05
C VAL A 311 -13.69 -19.91 -9.07
N LYS A 312 -14.36 -19.87 -10.23
CA LYS A 312 -14.17 -20.87 -11.29
C LYS A 312 -12.72 -20.90 -11.78
N ARG A 313 -12.11 -19.74 -12.09
CA ARG A 313 -10.70 -19.63 -12.51
C ARG A 313 -9.76 -20.10 -11.41
N THR A 314 -10.04 -19.74 -10.15
CA THR A 314 -9.24 -20.15 -9.00
C THR A 314 -9.29 -21.65 -8.77
N CYS A 315 -10.47 -22.25 -8.73
CA CYS A 315 -10.64 -23.70 -8.55
C CYS A 315 -9.99 -24.49 -9.70
N ALA A 316 -10.09 -24.03 -10.95
CA ALA A 316 -9.43 -24.67 -12.09
C ALA A 316 -7.90 -24.71 -11.92
N ARG A 317 -7.30 -23.58 -11.52
CA ARG A 317 -5.86 -23.49 -11.25
C ARG A 317 -5.44 -24.31 -10.03
N MET A 318 -6.22 -24.29 -8.94
CA MET A 318 -5.99 -25.15 -7.78
C MET A 318 -6.05 -26.64 -8.14
N ALA A 319 -6.88 -27.02 -9.11
CA ALA A 319 -6.95 -28.39 -9.59
C ALA A 319 -5.71 -28.76 -10.42
N THR A 320 -5.24 -27.85 -11.27
CA THR A 320 -3.95 -28.00 -11.96
C THR A 320 -2.78 -28.12 -10.97
N ASP A 321 -2.81 -27.35 -9.89
CA ASP A 321 -1.79 -27.36 -8.83
C ASP A 321 -1.94 -28.56 -7.86
N GLY A 322 -2.91 -29.45 -8.07
CA GLY A 322 -3.16 -30.63 -7.23
C GLY A 322 -3.72 -30.32 -5.83
N GLN A 323 -4.15 -29.08 -5.57
CA GLN A 323 -4.67 -28.63 -4.28
C GLN A 323 -6.15 -28.98 -4.06
N VAL A 324 -6.90 -29.20 -5.14
CA VAL A 324 -8.30 -29.66 -5.14
C VAL A 324 -8.50 -30.68 -6.26
N GLY A 325 -9.43 -31.62 -6.08
CA GLY A 325 -9.92 -32.48 -7.16
C GLY A 325 -11.18 -31.91 -7.79
N VAL A 326 -11.41 -32.21 -9.07
CA VAL A 326 -12.64 -31.88 -9.79
C VAL A 326 -13.27 -33.15 -10.38
N ASP A 327 -14.58 -33.30 -10.24
CA ASP A 327 -15.32 -34.42 -10.84
C ASP A 327 -15.76 -34.13 -12.29
N ALA A 328 -16.29 -35.14 -12.98
CA ALA A 328 -16.78 -35.01 -14.36
C ALA A 328 -17.94 -34.01 -14.52
N ALA A 329 -18.60 -33.61 -13.43
CA ALA A 329 -19.67 -32.62 -13.41
C ALA A 329 -19.16 -31.20 -13.06
N GLY A 330 -17.85 -31.00 -12.90
CA GLY A 330 -17.25 -29.72 -12.59
C GLY A 330 -17.39 -29.28 -11.13
N ARG A 331 -17.58 -30.23 -10.20
CA ARG A 331 -17.65 -29.98 -8.76
C ARG A 331 -16.31 -30.26 -8.10
N TYR A 332 -15.93 -29.41 -7.15
CA TYR A 332 -14.62 -29.42 -6.53
C TYR A 332 -14.65 -30.07 -5.14
N ARG A 333 -13.54 -30.70 -4.75
CA ARG A 333 -13.33 -31.34 -3.43
C ARG A 333 -11.87 -31.30 -3.03
N LEU A 334 -11.55 -31.57 -1.76
CA LEU A 334 -10.17 -31.70 -1.33
C LEU A 334 -9.57 -33.07 -1.74
N PRO A 335 -8.27 -33.16 -2.02
CA PRO A 335 -7.61 -34.43 -2.29
C PRO A 335 -7.75 -35.37 -1.09
N GLY A 336 -8.07 -36.65 -1.33
CA GLY A 336 -8.23 -37.67 -0.28
C GLY A 336 -9.60 -37.72 0.40
N THR A 337 -10.55 -36.83 0.06
CA THR A 337 -11.94 -36.92 0.57
C THR A 337 -12.86 -37.70 -0.39
N GLU A 338 -12.40 -38.87 -0.83
CA GLU A 338 -13.24 -39.76 -1.63
C GLU A 338 -14.33 -40.37 -0.75
N SER A 339 -15.59 -40.32 -1.21
CA SER A 339 -16.60 -41.26 -0.71
C SER A 339 -16.17 -42.66 -1.16
N PRO A 340 -16.25 -43.69 -0.30
CA PRO A 340 -15.80 -45.04 -0.64
C PRO A 340 -16.72 -45.63 -1.73
N GLY A 341 -16.30 -45.47 -2.98
CA GLY A 341 -16.90 -46.11 -4.15
C GLY A 341 -16.08 -47.33 -4.55
N SER A 342 -16.63 -48.51 -4.26
CA SER A 342 -16.20 -49.85 -4.71
C SER A 342 -14.74 -50.24 -4.49
N VAL A 343 -14.45 -50.85 -3.33
CA VAL A 343 -13.35 -51.80 -3.21
C VAL A 343 -13.77 -53.08 -3.96
N PRO A 344 -12.95 -53.66 -4.87
CA PRO A 344 -13.21 -54.99 -5.38
C PRO A 344 -13.25 -55.98 -4.20
N GLY A 345 -14.29 -56.82 -4.14
CA GLY A 345 -14.46 -57.78 -3.06
C GLY A 345 -13.24 -58.70 -2.92
N VAL A 346 -12.71 -58.81 -1.70
CA VAL A 346 -11.66 -59.76 -1.37
C VAL A 346 -12.19 -61.18 -1.58
N PRO A 347 -11.50 -62.08 -2.32
CA PRO A 347 -11.92 -63.46 -2.46
C PRO A 347 -11.95 -64.14 -1.09
N ALA A 348 -13.03 -64.88 -0.80
CA ALA A 348 -13.17 -65.62 0.44
C ALA A 348 -12.01 -66.62 0.63
N VAL A 349 -11.32 -66.52 1.77
CA VAL A 349 -10.30 -67.49 2.19
C VAL A 349 -11.01 -68.74 2.74
N PRO A 350 -10.72 -69.96 2.24
CA PRO A 350 -11.28 -71.18 2.81
C PRO A 350 -10.77 -71.40 4.24
N VAL A 351 -11.67 -71.74 5.16
CA VAL A 351 -11.35 -72.07 6.55
C VAL A 351 -10.61 -73.41 6.60
N PRO A 352 -9.38 -73.50 7.11
CA PRO A 352 -8.74 -74.78 7.37
C PRO A 352 -9.26 -75.40 8.68
N PRO A 353 -9.36 -76.73 8.79
CA PRO A 353 -9.85 -77.39 9.98
C PRO A 353 -8.87 -77.21 11.16
N LEU A 354 -9.42 -76.94 12.33
CA LEU A 354 -8.70 -76.86 13.61
C LEU A 354 -8.21 -78.25 14.01
N THR A 355 -6.90 -78.48 13.94
CA THR A 355 -6.24 -79.61 14.60
C THR A 355 -5.00 -79.11 15.33
N SER A 356 -5.13 -78.82 16.62
CA SER A 356 -4.18 -79.25 17.66
C SER A 356 -4.53 -78.60 19.01
N THR A 357 -4.96 -79.46 19.93
CA THR A 357 -4.90 -79.26 21.38
C THR A 357 -3.44 -79.20 21.83
N ASN A 358 -3.07 -78.22 22.65
CA ASN A 358 -1.87 -78.33 23.48
C ASN A 358 -2.22 -78.06 24.94
N ALA A 359 -2.17 -79.15 25.71
CA ALA A 359 -2.13 -79.17 27.14
C ALA A 359 -0.77 -78.63 27.65
N THR A 360 -0.84 -77.88 28.74
CA THR A 360 0.17 -77.67 29.81
C THR A 360 1.66 -77.73 29.44
N ASP A 361 2.39 -76.64 29.74
CA ASP A 361 3.54 -76.78 30.63
C ASP A 361 3.80 -75.53 31.50
N LEU A 362 4.14 -75.80 32.76
CA LEU A 362 4.47 -74.87 33.85
C LEU A 362 5.99 -74.70 33.93
N ARG A 363 6.47 -73.45 34.03
CA ARG A 363 7.74 -72.95 34.62
C ARG A 363 7.98 -71.54 34.03
N GLY A 364 8.25 -70.44 34.72
CA GLY A 364 8.62 -70.14 36.10
C GLY A 364 9.65 -68.99 36.09
N GLN A 365 9.23 -67.78 36.53
CA GLN A 365 10.02 -66.61 37.01
C GLN A 365 10.95 -65.88 36.00
N SER A 366 11.28 -64.59 36.11
CA SER A 366 11.28 -63.65 37.24
C SER A 366 11.13 -62.18 36.78
N THR A 367 10.64 -61.35 37.70
CA THR A 367 10.35 -59.91 37.66
C THR A 367 11.59 -59.01 37.74
N LEU A 368 11.59 -57.86 37.04
CA LEU A 368 12.43 -56.68 37.32
C LEU A 368 11.67 -55.36 37.06
N PRO A 369 12.06 -54.24 37.71
CA PRO A 369 11.14 -53.35 38.45
C PRO A 369 10.78 -52.02 37.77
N ALA A 370 9.85 -51.31 38.42
CA ALA A 370 9.22 -50.05 38.03
C ALA A 370 10.15 -48.81 38.00
N VAL A 371 9.84 -47.91 37.07
CA VAL A 371 10.51 -46.61 36.84
C VAL A 371 9.99 -45.55 37.84
N PRO A 372 10.85 -44.74 38.48
CA PRO A 372 10.41 -43.73 39.45
C PRO A 372 9.95 -42.40 38.78
N ALA A 373 9.07 -41.68 39.49
CA ALA A 373 8.42 -40.45 39.07
C ALA A 373 9.28 -39.18 39.25
N VAL A 374 8.94 -38.15 38.46
CA VAL A 374 9.54 -36.80 38.39
C VAL A 374 9.22 -35.96 39.64
N PRO A 375 10.18 -35.20 40.23
CA PRO A 375 9.87 -34.27 41.31
C PRO A 375 9.34 -32.92 40.79
N ALA A 376 8.34 -32.39 41.49
CA ALA A 376 7.75 -31.07 41.29
C ALA A 376 8.73 -29.95 41.70
N LYS A 377 8.73 -28.83 40.95
CA LYS A 377 9.43 -27.60 41.33
C LYS A 377 8.59 -26.85 42.38
N GLU A 378 9.19 -26.63 43.55
CA GLU A 378 8.77 -25.63 44.53
C GLU A 378 9.03 -24.22 43.99
N ASN A 379 8.03 -23.36 44.22
CA ASN A 379 8.17 -21.91 44.23
C ASN A 379 8.96 -21.49 45.48
N ASP A 380 9.78 -20.45 45.38
CA ASP A 380 9.79 -19.42 46.42
C ASP A 380 10.29 -18.06 45.88
N PRO A 381 9.87 -16.94 46.49
CA PRO A 381 9.95 -15.58 45.96
C PRO A 381 11.14 -14.80 46.50
N SER A 382 11.55 -13.75 45.78
CA SER A 382 12.03 -12.43 46.26
C SER A 382 12.39 -11.56 45.07
#